data_AF-A0A4Q3S731-F1
#
_entry.id   AF-A0A4Q3S731-F1
#
_cell.length_a   1.000
_cell.length_b   1.000
_cell.length_c   1.000
_cell.angle_alpha   90.00
_cell.angle_beta   90.00
_cell.angle_gamma   90.00
#
_symmetry.space_group_name_H-M   'P 1'
#
loop_
_entity.id
_entity.type
_entity.pdbx_description
1 polymer ?
#
loop_
_entity_poly.entity_id
_entity_poly.type
_entity_poly.pdbx_seq_one_letter_code
_entity_poly.pdbx_strand_id
1 'polypeptide(L)'
;MKKMLMAVAAVATLGTTALALPAAAQPYGGYGGGYGHDRGGSIDARQAQIQQRIARAEYSGRLNRREAARLREQLWSIHRIEARYRYDGRLSRWERADLDQRLDNLAVRVRQEVRDDDYGHDGGYRRY
;
A
#
# COMPACT_ATOMS: atom_id res chain seq x y z
N MET A 1 19.68 -6.65 43.23
CA MET A 1 20.40 -5.36 43.31
C MET A 1 21.05 -5.02 41.98
N LYS A 2 20.61 -3.92 41.34
CA LYS A 2 21.31 -2.92 40.48
C LYS A 2 20.18 -2.20 39.70
N LYS A 3 19.63 -1.08 40.18
CA LYS A 3 20.09 0.32 40.04
C LYS A 3 20.38 0.65 38.56
N MET A 4 19.42 1.23 37.83
CA MET A 4 19.26 2.69 37.60
C MET A 4 20.52 3.33 37.03
N LEU A 5 20.43 3.94 35.84
CA LEU A 5 20.94 5.30 35.57
C LEU A 5 20.59 5.73 34.13
N MET A 6 19.75 6.77 34.08
CA MET A 6 19.64 7.73 32.97
C MET A 6 20.87 8.66 33.01
N ALA A 7 21.42 9.00 31.84
CA ALA A 7 22.17 10.23 31.55
C ALA A 7 22.43 10.24 30.03
N VAL A 8 21.73 11.03 29.20
CA VAL A 8 21.92 12.47 28.99
C VAL A 8 23.40 12.87 29.00
N ALA A 9 23.95 13.01 27.80
CA ALA A 9 24.99 13.97 27.52
C ALA A 9 24.61 14.70 26.23
N ALA A 10 24.01 15.87 26.41
CA ALA A 10 23.90 16.88 25.39
C ALA A 10 25.31 17.47 25.19
N VAL A 11 25.76 17.58 23.93
CA VAL A 11 26.83 18.51 23.56
C VAL A 11 26.21 19.49 22.58
N ALA A 12 25.81 20.64 23.13
CA ALA A 12 25.56 21.85 22.36
C ALA A 12 26.86 22.67 22.37
N THR A 13 27.43 22.94 21.19
CA THR A 13 28.31 24.10 21.00
C THR A 13 28.06 24.73 19.62
N LEU A 14 27.48 25.93 19.68
CA LEU A 14 27.79 27.13 18.90
C LEU A 14 27.38 27.19 17.40
N GLY A 15 26.15 27.65 17.18
CA GLY A 15 25.91 28.95 16.54
C GLY A 15 26.35 29.19 15.09
N THR A 16 25.43 28.94 14.16
CA THR A 16 25.14 29.90 13.07
C THR A 16 23.63 29.96 12.87
N THR A 17 23.02 31.11 13.17
CA THR A 17 21.64 31.42 12.80
C THR A 17 21.55 31.74 11.32
N ALA A 18 20.93 30.85 10.55
CA ALA A 18 20.14 31.21 9.37
C ALA A 18 19.01 30.18 9.23
N LEU A 19 17.77 30.67 9.15
CA LEU A 19 16.54 29.88 9.11
C LEU A 19 16.45 29.07 7.83
N ALA A 20 16.47 27.75 7.94
CA ALA A 20 15.79 26.83 7.03
C ALA A 20 15.75 25.45 7.69
N LEU A 21 14.57 25.03 8.15
CA LEU A 21 14.33 23.65 8.57
C LEU A 21 14.57 22.74 7.36
N PRO A 22 15.51 21.78 7.38
CA PRO A 22 15.30 20.61 6.57
C PRO A 22 14.19 19.84 7.28
N ALA A 23 12.96 20.07 6.84
CA ALA A 23 11.94 19.06 6.91
C ALA A 23 12.54 17.81 6.24
N ALA A 24 13.13 16.93 7.04
CA ALA A 24 13.51 15.60 6.63
C ALA A 24 12.21 14.80 6.45
N ALA A 25 11.46 15.19 5.42
CA ALA A 25 10.52 14.33 4.76
C ALA A 25 11.27 13.03 4.48
N GLN A 26 10.76 11.95 5.06
CA GLN A 26 11.27 10.62 4.88
C GLN A 26 11.36 10.34 3.37
N PRO A 27 12.54 9.98 2.83
CA PRO A 27 12.61 9.55 1.45
C PRO A 27 12.08 8.11 1.40
N TYR A 28 10.75 7.98 1.34
CA TYR A 28 10.11 6.78 0.83
C TYR A 28 10.30 6.80 -0.70
N GLY A 29 11.50 6.44 -1.16
CA GLY A 29 11.86 6.63 -2.57
C GLY A 29 13.26 6.16 -2.90
N GLY A 30 13.49 4.85 -2.78
CA GLY A 30 14.67 4.17 -3.31
C GLY A 30 14.28 3.19 -4.40
N TYR A 31 13.91 3.68 -5.60
CA TYR A 31 13.70 2.84 -6.78
C TYR A 31 14.84 3.11 -7.76
N GLY A 32 15.93 2.37 -7.60
CA GLY A 32 17.04 2.38 -8.52
C GLY A 32 16.73 1.61 -9.81
N GLY A 33 16.95 2.26 -10.94
CA GLY A 33 17.51 1.66 -12.15
C GLY A 33 16.56 0.89 -13.07
N GLY A 34 16.37 1.42 -14.28
CA GLY A 34 15.99 0.63 -15.46
C GLY A 34 14.76 1.17 -16.19
N TYR A 35 14.99 1.99 -17.20
CA TYR A 35 13.97 2.46 -18.13
C TYR A 35 13.46 1.30 -19.01
N GLY A 36 12.49 0.55 -18.49
CA GLY A 36 11.56 -0.25 -19.28
C GLY A 36 10.22 0.47 -19.30
N HIS A 37 9.77 0.88 -20.48
CA HIS A 37 8.46 1.50 -20.69
C HIS A 37 7.34 0.45 -20.50
N ASP A 38 7.13 0.00 -19.26
CA ASP A 38 5.98 -0.80 -18.87
C ASP A 38 4.85 0.14 -18.49
N ARG A 39 3.78 0.12 -19.29
CA ARG A 39 2.59 0.98 -19.16
C ARG A 39 1.81 0.77 -17.85
N GLY A 40 2.29 -0.12 -16.98
CA GLY A 40 1.91 -0.29 -15.58
C GLY A 40 3.20 -0.57 -14.79
N GLY A 41 3.40 0.11 -13.65
CA GLY A 41 4.63 0.00 -12.85
C GLY A 41 4.96 -1.41 -12.36
N SER A 42 6.04 -1.57 -11.59
CA SER A 42 6.42 -2.86 -10.98
C SER A 42 5.21 -3.57 -10.33
N ILE A 43 5.19 -4.91 -10.34
CA ILE A 43 4.19 -5.73 -9.64
C ILE A 43 4.01 -5.24 -8.19
N ASP A 44 5.11 -4.95 -7.51
CA ASP A 44 5.10 -4.42 -6.13
C ASP A 44 4.39 -3.04 -6.05
N ALA A 45 4.62 -2.17 -7.03
CA ALA A 45 4.00 -0.84 -7.07
C ALA A 45 2.48 -0.95 -7.30
N ARG A 46 2.05 -1.87 -8.17
CA ARG A 46 0.62 -2.13 -8.43
C ARG A 46 -0.07 -2.71 -7.19
N GLN A 47 0.56 -3.64 -6.50
CA GLN A 47 0.06 -4.18 -5.24
C GLN A 47 -0.09 -3.08 -4.18
N ALA A 48 0.92 -2.22 -4.03
CA ALA A 48 0.88 -1.09 -3.09
C ALA A 48 -0.26 -0.11 -3.42
N GLN A 49 -0.46 0.21 -4.70
CA GLN A 49 -1.57 1.07 -5.15
C GLN A 49 -2.94 0.46 -4.82
N ILE A 50 -3.12 -0.84 -5.06
CA ILE A 50 -4.36 -1.54 -4.73
C ILE A 50 -4.60 -1.53 -3.21
N GLN A 51 -3.58 -1.86 -2.42
CA GLN A 51 -3.65 -1.85 -0.96
C GLN A 51 -4.03 -0.48 -0.42
N GLN A 52 -3.39 0.58 -0.92
CA GLN A 52 -3.69 1.96 -0.54
C GLN A 52 -5.14 2.33 -0.86
N ARG A 53 -5.66 1.91 -2.03
CA ARG A 53 -7.03 2.19 -2.43
C ARG A 53 -8.05 1.46 -1.57
N ILE A 54 -7.80 0.20 -1.21
CA ILE A 54 -8.64 -0.54 -0.24
C ILE A 54 -8.64 0.19 1.10
N ALA A 55 -7.47 0.55 1.63
CA ALA A 55 -7.36 1.24 2.91
C ALA A 55 -8.07 2.60 2.91
N ARG A 56 -7.92 3.38 1.83
CA ARG A 56 -8.60 4.67 1.69
C ARG A 56 -10.12 4.51 1.61
N ALA A 57 -10.59 3.54 0.84
CA ALA A 57 -12.02 3.30 0.67
C ALA A 57 -12.66 2.83 1.98
N GLU A 58 -12.01 1.91 2.71
CA GLU A 58 -12.43 1.50 4.05
C GLU A 58 -12.46 2.67 5.04
N TYR A 59 -11.41 3.50 5.05
CA TYR A 59 -11.36 4.69 5.92
C TYR A 59 -12.47 5.69 5.60
N SER A 60 -12.78 5.90 4.31
CA SER A 60 -13.88 6.76 3.88
C SER A 60 -15.27 6.14 4.01
N GLY A 61 -15.38 4.86 4.42
CA GLY A 61 -16.65 4.15 4.53
C GLY A 61 -17.26 3.70 3.21
N ARG A 62 -16.51 3.76 2.10
CA ARG A 62 -16.91 3.28 0.76
C ARG A 62 -16.62 1.79 0.53
N LEU A 63 -15.98 1.17 1.51
CA LEU A 63 -15.91 -0.27 1.67
C LEU A 63 -16.23 -0.55 3.11
N ASN A 64 -17.12 -1.50 3.37
CA ASN A 64 -17.26 -2.01 4.72
C ASN A 64 -16.06 -2.88 5.10
N ARG A 65 -15.89 -3.13 6.41
CA ARG A 65 -14.75 -3.91 6.93
C ARG A 65 -14.66 -5.31 6.34
N ARG A 66 -15.80 -5.93 5.98
CA ARG A 66 -15.84 -7.29 5.45
C ARG A 66 -15.37 -7.33 3.99
N GLU A 67 -15.79 -6.38 3.17
CA GLU A 67 -15.32 -6.24 1.78
C GLU A 67 -13.84 -5.90 1.74
N ALA A 68 -13.41 -4.94 2.57
CA ALA A 68 -12.00 -4.58 2.66
C ALA A 68 -11.13 -5.79 3.07
N ALA A 69 -11.60 -6.60 4.03
CA ALA A 69 -10.92 -7.85 4.42
C ALA A 69 -10.85 -8.85 3.26
N ARG A 70 -11.94 -9.08 2.53
CA ARG A 70 -11.97 -9.99 1.37
C ARG A 70 -11.05 -9.53 0.23
N LEU A 71 -10.98 -8.23 -0.03
CA LEU A 71 -10.11 -7.68 -1.07
C LEU A 71 -8.62 -7.79 -0.68
N ARG A 72 -8.30 -7.58 0.61
CA ARG A 72 -6.94 -7.79 1.14
C ARG A 72 -6.51 -9.25 1.08
N GLU A 73 -7.42 -10.18 1.38
CA GLU A 73 -7.14 -11.62 1.25
C GLU A 73 -6.79 -11.99 -0.19
N GLN A 74 -7.54 -11.47 -1.16
CA GLN A 74 -7.25 -11.68 -2.59
C GLN A 74 -5.89 -11.09 -2.98
N LEU A 75 -5.57 -9.89 -2.51
CA LEU A 75 -4.25 -9.30 -2.73
C LEU A 75 -3.15 -10.17 -2.12
N TRP A 76 -3.34 -10.66 -0.90
CA TRP A 76 -2.40 -11.55 -0.22
C TRP A 76 -2.20 -12.87 -0.96
N SER A 77 -3.26 -13.44 -1.53
CA SER A 77 -3.16 -14.63 -2.39
C SER A 77 -2.25 -14.37 -3.60
N ILE A 78 -2.38 -13.21 -4.25
CA ILE A 78 -1.49 -12.81 -5.36
C ILE A 78 -0.04 -12.66 -4.88
N HIS A 79 0.20 -12.05 -3.72
CA HIS A 79 1.55 -11.97 -3.14
C HIS A 79 2.18 -13.34 -2.91
N ARG A 80 1.41 -14.36 -2.50
CA ARG A 80 1.94 -15.72 -2.34
C ARG A 80 2.31 -16.37 -3.66
N ILE A 81 1.53 -16.10 -4.72
CA ILE A 81 1.84 -16.57 -6.07
C ILE A 81 3.11 -15.90 -6.57
N GLU A 82 3.23 -14.59 -6.40
CA GLU A 82 4.43 -13.84 -6.75
C GLU A 82 5.67 -14.37 -6.01
N ALA A 83 5.57 -14.61 -4.70
CA ALA A 83 6.68 -15.16 -3.93
C ALA A 83 7.12 -16.55 -4.44
N ARG A 84 6.17 -17.36 -4.95
CA ARG A 84 6.46 -18.64 -5.59
C ARG A 84 7.13 -18.46 -6.95
N TYR A 85 6.67 -17.51 -7.77
CA TYR A 85 7.29 -17.22 -9.07
C TYR A 85 8.70 -16.63 -8.92
N ARG A 86 8.91 -15.74 -7.93
CA ARG A 86 10.22 -15.16 -7.61
C ARG A 86 11.20 -16.15 -6.97
N TYR A 87 10.85 -17.42 -6.81
CA TYR A 87 11.71 -18.41 -6.16
C TYR A 87 13.06 -18.57 -6.87
N ASP A 88 13.09 -18.44 -8.21
CA ASP A 88 14.30 -18.52 -9.01
C ASP A 88 15.07 -17.18 -9.11
N GLY A 89 14.61 -16.15 -8.38
CA GLY A 89 15.19 -14.81 -8.34
C GLY A 89 14.75 -13.88 -9.47
N ARG A 90 13.84 -14.32 -10.36
CA ARG A 90 13.32 -13.49 -11.47
C ARG A 90 11.85 -13.81 -11.74
N LEU A 91 11.26 -13.07 -12.67
CA LEU A 91 9.94 -13.37 -13.21
C LEU A 91 10.10 -13.58 -14.71
N SER A 92 9.63 -14.71 -15.21
CA SER A 92 9.48 -14.93 -16.65
C SER A 92 8.40 -13.99 -17.22
N ARG A 93 8.42 -13.80 -18.55
CA ARG A 93 7.39 -12.98 -19.24
C ARG A 93 5.98 -13.50 -18.98
N TRP A 94 5.81 -14.82 -18.91
CA TRP A 94 4.52 -15.45 -18.65
C TRP A 94 4.07 -15.25 -17.21
N GLU A 95 4.95 -15.46 -16.22
CA GLU A 95 4.62 -15.24 -14.80
C GLU A 95 4.26 -13.78 -14.53
N ARG A 96 4.98 -12.85 -15.15
CA ARG A 96 4.66 -11.43 -15.06
C ARG A 96 3.27 -11.13 -15.64
N ALA A 97 2.97 -11.67 -16.83
CA ALA A 97 1.66 -11.47 -17.45
C ALA A 97 0.51 -12.07 -16.63
N ASP A 98 0.69 -13.25 -16.02
CA ASP A 98 -0.30 -13.85 -15.11
C ASP A 98 -0.52 -12.98 -13.87
N LEU A 99 0.54 -12.53 -13.21
CA LEU A 99 0.44 -11.60 -12.07
C LEU A 99 -0.26 -10.30 -12.48
N ASP A 100 0.08 -9.76 -13.65
CA ASP A 100 -0.50 -8.52 -14.13
C ASP A 100 -2.01 -8.65 -14.35
N GLN A 101 -2.44 -9.74 -14.98
CA GLN A 101 -3.85 -10.06 -15.20
C GLN A 101 -4.61 -10.23 -13.87
N ARG A 102 -4.02 -10.92 -12.90
CA ARG A 102 -4.62 -11.08 -11.56
C ARG A 102 -4.81 -9.75 -10.86
N LEU A 103 -3.81 -8.88 -10.93
CA LEU A 103 -3.86 -7.54 -10.33
C LEU A 103 -4.86 -6.64 -11.05
N ASP A 104 -4.98 -6.72 -12.37
CA ASP A 104 -6.01 -5.99 -13.12
C ASP A 104 -7.42 -6.43 -12.69
N ASN A 105 -7.66 -7.73 -12.60
CA ASN A 105 -8.94 -8.28 -12.13
C ASN A 105 -9.27 -7.80 -10.72
N LEU A 106 -8.29 -7.81 -9.82
CA LEU A 106 -8.46 -7.29 -8.46
C LEU A 106 -8.74 -5.78 -8.48
N ALA A 107 -8.03 -5.00 -9.27
CA ALA A 107 -8.23 -3.56 -9.38
C ALA A 107 -9.63 -3.19 -9.90
N VAL A 108 -10.18 -4.01 -10.80
CA VAL A 108 -11.57 -3.93 -11.28
C VAL A 108 -12.54 -4.26 -10.15
N ARG A 109 -12.33 -5.36 -9.42
CA ARG A 109 -13.19 -5.73 -8.28
C ARG A 109 -13.21 -4.64 -7.21
N VAL A 110 -12.06 -4.13 -6.80
CA VAL A 110 -11.96 -2.97 -5.90
C VAL A 110 -12.71 -1.76 -6.45
N ARG A 111 -12.92 -1.63 -7.77
CA ARG A 111 -13.69 -0.52 -8.35
C ARG A 111 -15.19 -0.76 -8.26
N GLN A 112 -15.61 -2.00 -8.43
CA GLN A 112 -17.00 -2.42 -8.32
C GLN A 112 -17.48 -2.28 -6.88
N GLU A 113 -16.79 -2.92 -5.94
CA GLU A 113 -17.15 -2.87 -4.51
C GLU A 113 -17.24 -1.43 -3.99
N VAL A 114 -16.27 -0.59 -4.35
CA VAL A 114 -16.24 0.83 -3.97
C VAL A 114 -17.40 1.64 -4.55
N ARG A 115 -17.97 1.23 -5.69
CA ARG A 115 -19.13 1.88 -6.31
C ARG A 115 -20.43 1.30 -5.77
N ASP A 116 -20.47 0.00 -5.50
CA ASP A 116 -21.67 -0.70 -5.05
C ASP A 116 -22.10 -0.20 -3.66
N ASP A 117 -21.15 0.11 -2.78
CA ASP A 117 -21.41 0.76 -1.48
C ASP A 117 -22.02 2.17 -1.65
N ASP A 118 -21.61 2.92 -2.69
CA ASP A 118 -22.17 4.25 -2.97
C ASP A 118 -23.67 4.17 -3.39
N TYR A 119 -24.13 3.03 -3.92
CA TYR A 119 -25.54 2.81 -4.30
C TYR A 119 -26.36 2.01 -3.27
N GLY A 120 -25.71 1.29 -2.36
CA GLY A 120 -26.34 0.36 -1.44
C GLY A 120 -26.98 1.00 -0.18
N HIS A 121 -26.83 2.31 0.02
CA HIS A 121 -27.21 2.99 1.26
C HIS A 121 -28.33 4.03 1.11
N ASP A 122 -29.22 3.89 0.12
CA ASP A 122 -30.38 4.78 -0.09
C ASP A 122 -31.74 4.04 -0.04
N GLY A 123 -31.82 2.93 0.70
CA GLY A 123 -33.01 2.08 0.76
C GLY A 123 -33.26 1.46 2.14
N GLY A 124 -33.60 2.28 3.14
CA GLY A 124 -33.86 1.80 4.49
C GLY A 124 -34.74 2.72 5.32
N TYR A 125 -35.99 2.85 4.92
CA TYR A 125 -37.06 3.59 5.60
C TYR A 125 -37.08 3.41 7.12
N ARG A 126 -37.04 4.54 7.82
CA ARG A 126 -37.82 4.89 9.02
C ARG A 126 -38.84 3.82 9.41
N ARG A 127 -38.63 3.14 10.54
CA ARG A 127 -39.73 2.59 11.33
C ARG A 127 -39.55 2.98 12.79
N TYR A 128 -40.64 3.52 13.30
CA TYR A 128 -40.88 4.08 14.61
C TYR A 128 -40.56 3.11 15.75
#